data_AF-A0NM91-F1
#
_entry.id   AF-A0NM91-F1
#
_cell.length_a   1.000
_cell.length_b   1.000
_cell.length_c   1.000
_cell.angle_alpha   90.00
_cell.angle_beta   90.00
_cell.angle_gamma   90.00
#
_symmetry.space_group_name_H-M   'P 1'
#
loop_
_entity.id
_entity.type
_entity.pdbx_description
1 polymer ?
#
loop_
_entity_poly.entity_id
_entity_poly.type
_entity_poly.pdbx_seq_one_letter_code
_entity_poly.pdbx_strand_id
1 'polypeptide(L)'
;MRTETAVLESSLGPSLRRWRVLNRVKQEALALELGVSQTRISRWESGKARPDNNDRAKITRLLRARPQSAADNALLDLVSRSAVPVHLVCDLTHRLLAMSAPRACEWRAPVSEFLNRPLWRFASEGIRATEHRLADYGWFEPDAPDIVYRTEHVDFPEMTIPESTIRISRLPLSDGRFARLVREELPGA
;
A
#
# COMPACT_ATOMS: atom_id res chain seq x y z
N MET A 1 -12.65 15.88 -11.26
CA MET A 1 -12.31 14.94 -10.16
C MET A 1 -10.83 14.63 -10.23
N ARG A 2 -10.01 15.22 -9.34
CA ARG A 2 -8.59 14.89 -9.25
C ARG A 2 -8.49 13.45 -8.75
N THR A 3 -7.89 12.57 -9.53
CA THR A 3 -7.64 11.19 -9.14
C THR A 3 -6.61 11.19 -8.01
N GLU A 4 -7.07 11.22 -6.76
CA GLU A 4 -6.28 11.13 -5.52
C GLU A 4 -5.61 9.75 -5.42
N THR A 5 -4.62 9.52 -6.27
CA THR A 5 -3.79 8.33 -6.21
C THR A 5 -2.58 8.66 -5.36
N ALA A 6 -2.50 8.02 -4.20
CA ALA A 6 -1.44 8.09 -3.19
C ALA A 6 -0.06 7.61 -3.65
N VAL A 7 0.17 7.44 -4.95
CA VAL A 7 1.41 6.86 -5.43
C VAL A 7 2.51 7.86 -5.17
N LEU A 8 3.17 7.74 -4.02
CA LEU A 8 4.34 8.53 -3.71
C LEU A 8 5.43 8.17 -4.72
N GLU A 9 6.02 9.20 -5.32
CA GLU A 9 7.09 9.01 -6.31
C GLU A 9 8.28 8.25 -5.71
N SER A 10 8.53 8.45 -4.42
CA SER A 10 9.59 7.79 -3.66
C SER A 10 9.37 6.27 -3.51
N SER A 11 8.13 5.78 -3.51
CA SER A 11 7.84 4.36 -3.29
C SER A 11 7.84 3.54 -4.58
N LEU A 12 7.70 4.18 -5.74
CA LEU A 12 7.57 3.49 -7.04
C LEU A 12 8.79 2.65 -7.42
N GLY A 13 9.99 3.23 -7.34
CA GLY A 13 11.24 2.55 -7.70
C GLY A 13 11.52 1.30 -6.85
N PRO A 14 11.56 1.44 -5.51
CA PRO A 14 11.71 0.31 -4.60
C PRO A 14 10.61 -0.75 -4.76
N SER A 15 9.35 -0.35 -4.91
CA SER A 15 8.24 -1.28 -5.14
C SER A 15 8.38 -2.05 -6.45
N LEU A 16 8.78 -1.37 -7.53
CA LEU A 16 9.02 -1.98 -8.83
C LEU A 16 10.14 -3.02 -8.76
N ARG A 17 11.27 -2.66 -8.13
CA ARG A 17 12.39 -3.57 -7.89
C ARG A 17 11.93 -4.79 -7.12
N ARG A 18 11.18 -4.60 -6.04
CA ARG A 18 10.74 -5.71 -5.17
C ARG A 18 9.81 -6.66 -5.92
N TRP A 19 8.80 -6.14 -6.62
CA TRP A 19 7.89 -6.95 -7.44
C TRP A 19 8.66 -7.74 -8.51
N ARG A 20 9.60 -7.07 -9.20
CA ARG A 20 10.41 -7.68 -10.26
C ARG A 20 11.24 -8.84 -9.74
N VAL A 21 11.94 -8.64 -8.61
CA VAL A 21 12.77 -9.68 -8.00
C VAL A 21 11.92 -10.85 -7.52
N LEU A 22 10.80 -10.58 -6.84
CA LEU A 22 9.90 -11.62 -6.34
C LEU A 22 9.31 -12.48 -7.47
N ASN A 23 8.96 -11.86 -8.60
CA ASN A 23 8.44 -12.53 -9.79
C ASN A 23 9.53 -13.06 -10.75
N ARG A 24 10.81 -12.97 -10.37
CA ARG A 24 11.97 -13.40 -11.17
C ARG A 24 12.02 -12.78 -12.57
N VAL A 25 11.53 -11.55 -12.71
CA VAL A 25 11.52 -10.81 -13.97
C VAL A 25 12.88 -10.12 -14.18
N LYS A 26 13.45 -10.20 -15.37
CA LYS A 26 14.68 -9.47 -15.72
C LYS A 26 14.34 -8.00 -16.04
N GLN A 27 15.27 -7.07 -15.77
CA GLN A 27 15.07 -5.65 -16.10
C GLN A 27 14.80 -5.43 -17.60
N GLU A 28 15.47 -6.20 -18.47
CA GLU A 28 15.28 -6.16 -19.93
C GLU A 28 13.86 -6.57 -20.35
N ALA A 29 13.33 -7.63 -19.73
CA ALA A 29 11.96 -8.10 -20.02
C ALA A 29 10.92 -7.08 -19.55
N LEU A 30 11.10 -6.50 -18.35
CA LEU A 30 10.22 -5.45 -17.84
C LEU A 30 10.29 -4.17 -18.70
N ALA A 31 11.49 -3.82 -19.18
CA ALA A 31 11.69 -2.71 -20.09
C ALA A 31 10.89 -2.88 -21.39
N LEU A 32 10.93 -4.09 -21.98
CA LEU A 32 10.13 -4.42 -23.16
C LEU A 32 8.62 -4.29 -22.89
N GLU A 33 8.13 -4.84 -21.78
CA GLU A 33 6.71 -4.77 -21.40
C GLU A 33 6.23 -3.32 -21.19
N LEU A 34 7.06 -2.47 -20.58
CA LEU A 34 6.75 -1.07 -20.33
C LEU A 34 7.03 -0.15 -21.54
N GLY A 35 7.69 -0.66 -22.58
CA GLY A 35 8.08 0.10 -23.78
C GLY A 35 9.15 1.15 -23.50
N VAL A 36 10.13 0.82 -22.66
CA VAL A 36 11.23 1.71 -22.24
C VAL A 36 12.58 1.00 -22.31
N SER A 37 13.68 1.71 -22.13
CA SER A 37 15.00 1.07 -22.08
C SER A 37 15.27 0.40 -20.73
N GLN A 38 16.07 -0.67 -20.71
CA GLN A 38 16.57 -1.30 -19.49
C GLN A 38 17.26 -0.27 -18.57
N THR A 39 18.00 0.68 -19.14
CA THR A 39 18.64 1.77 -18.38
C THR A 39 17.63 2.62 -17.60
N ARG A 40 16.44 2.89 -18.16
CA ARG A 40 15.36 3.59 -17.43
C ARG A 40 14.89 2.76 -16.25
N ILE A 41 14.61 1.47 -16.45
CA ILE A 41 14.23 0.54 -15.36
C ILE A 41 15.27 0.55 -14.25
N SER A 42 16.55 0.36 -14.60
CA SER A 42 17.65 0.34 -13.63
C SER A 42 17.73 1.63 -12.81
N ARG A 43 17.63 2.80 -13.47
CA ARG A 43 17.66 4.10 -12.77
C ARG A 43 16.43 4.34 -11.89
N TRP A 44 15.25 3.87 -12.29
CA TRP A 44 14.05 3.95 -11.46
C TRP A 44 14.15 3.06 -10.24
N GLU A 45 14.56 1.80 -10.41
CA GLU A 45 14.73 0.84 -9.32
C GLU A 45 15.77 1.29 -8.29
N SER A 46 16.81 2.02 -8.72
CA SER A 46 17.84 2.56 -7.85
C SER A 46 17.54 3.97 -7.32
N GLY A 47 16.38 4.56 -7.62
CA GLY A 47 16.03 5.93 -7.26
C GLY A 47 16.87 7.03 -7.94
N LYS A 48 17.70 6.70 -8.93
CA LYS A 48 18.56 7.66 -9.68
C LYS A 48 17.79 8.47 -10.73
N ALA A 49 16.56 8.06 -11.04
CA ALA A 49 15.64 8.80 -11.89
C ALA A 49 14.21 8.51 -11.45
N ARG A 50 13.29 9.41 -11.78
CA ARG A 50 11.85 9.22 -11.56
C ARG A 50 11.16 8.94 -12.90
N PRO A 51 10.14 8.06 -12.94
CA PRO A 51 9.33 7.89 -14.14
C PRO A 51 8.51 9.16 -14.38
N ASP A 52 8.33 9.52 -15.66
CA ASP A 52 7.37 10.56 -16.04
C ASP A 52 5.92 10.11 -15.79
N ASN A 53 4.95 10.98 -16.07
CA ASN A 53 3.53 10.68 -15.80
C ASN A 53 3.01 9.44 -16.53
N ASN A 54 3.44 9.23 -17.78
CA ASN A 54 2.98 8.10 -18.58
C ASN A 54 3.55 6.78 -18.03
N ASP A 55 4.85 6.74 -17.79
CA ASP A 55 5.50 5.53 -17.27
C ASP A 55 5.07 5.24 -15.84
N ARG A 56 4.86 6.27 -15.01
CA ARG A 56 4.27 6.12 -13.69
C ARG A 56 2.89 5.47 -13.75
N ALA A 57 2.03 5.84 -14.70
CA ALA A 57 0.72 5.22 -14.86
C ALA A 57 0.85 3.73 -15.24
N LYS A 58 1.80 3.38 -16.12
CA LYS A 58 2.09 1.98 -16.47
C LYS A 58 2.58 1.17 -15.26
N ILE A 59 3.58 1.69 -14.54
CA ILE A 59 4.13 1.04 -13.33
C ILE A 59 3.05 0.91 -12.25
N THR A 60 2.25 1.95 -12.02
CA THR A 60 1.14 1.89 -11.06
C THR A 60 0.12 0.81 -11.45
N ARG A 61 -0.23 0.70 -12.73
CA ARG A 61 -1.15 -0.33 -13.23
C ARG A 61 -0.57 -1.74 -13.05
N LEU A 62 0.74 -1.90 -13.25
CA LEU A 62 1.47 -3.15 -13.06
C LEU A 62 1.47 -3.59 -11.59
N LEU A 63 1.76 -2.66 -10.67
CA LEU A 63 2.00 -2.95 -9.26
C LEU A 63 0.76 -2.91 -8.36
N ARG A 64 -0.33 -2.25 -8.80
CA ARG A 64 -1.57 -2.16 -8.01
C ARG A 64 -2.11 -3.54 -7.66
N ALA A 65 -2.19 -3.85 -6.36
CA ALA A 65 -2.73 -5.09 -5.81
C ALA A 65 -4.13 -5.42 -6.37
N ARG A 66 -4.30 -6.67 -6.80
CA ARG A 66 -5.53 -7.25 -7.34
C ARG A 66 -5.71 -8.65 -6.77
N PRO A 67 -6.21 -8.78 -5.52
CA PRO A 67 -6.47 -10.10 -4.94
C PRO A 67 -7.49 -10.83 -5.81
N GLN A 68 -7.10 -11.99 -6.35
CA GLN A 68 -7.92 -12.77 -7.29
C GLN A 68 -7.81 -14.28 -7.06
N SER A 69 -6.71 -14.75 -6.46
CA SER A 69 -6.53 -16.16 -6.17
C SER A 69 -7.32 -16.61 -4.94
N ALA A 70 -7.47 -17.93 -4.76
CA ALA A 70 -8.08 -18.50 -3.56
C ALA A 70 -7.34 -18.09 -2.27
N ALA A 71 -6.01 -18.02 -2.29
CA ALA A 71 -5.22 -17.59 -1.14
C ALA A 71 -5.45 -16.10 -0.82
N ASP A 72 -5.53 -15.24 -1.85
CA ASP A 72 -5.82 -13.82 -1.61
C ASP A 72 -7.24 -13.65 -1.07
N ASN A 73 -8.22 -14.40 -1.58
CA ASN A 73 -9.60 -14.36 -1.08
C ASN A 73 -9.68 -14.84 0.38
N ALA A 74 -8.94 -15.87 0.76
CA ALA A 74 -8.84 -16.31 2.15
C ALA A 74 -8.24 -15.22 3.05
N LEU A 75 -7.21 -14.50 2.58
CA LEU A 75 -6.66 -13.34 3.30
C LEU A 75 -7.71 -12.23 3.48
N LEU A 76 -8.47 -11.89 2.43
CA LEU A 76 -9.54 -10.90 2.53
C LEU A 76 -10.61 -11.32 3.55
N ASP A 77 -11.05 -12.58 3.52
CA ASP A 77 -12.05 -13.11 4.45
C ASP A 77 -11.54 -13.09 5.90
N LEU A 78 -10.27 -13.48 6.14
CA LEU A 78 -9.64 -13.40 7.46
C LEU A 78 -9.60 -11.96 7.99
N VAL A 79 -9.21 -10.99 7.15
CA VAL A 79 -9.22 -9.58 7.54
C VAL A 79 -10.64 -9.11 7.86
N SER A 80 -11.62 -9.47 7.02
CA SER A 80 -13.00 -9.04 7.22
C SER A 80 -13.68 -9.66 8.43
N ARG A 81 -13.28 -10.86 8.85
CA ARG A 81 -13.81 -11.56 10.04
C ARG A 81 -13.03 -11.28 11.32
N SER A 82 -11.95 -10.51 11.26
CA SER A 82 -11.17 -10.16 12.44
C SER A 82 -12.02 -9.51 13.53
N ALA A 83 -11.85 -9.97 14.76
CA ALA A 83 -12.50 -9.40 15.95
C ALA A 83 -11.80 -8.13 16.47
N VAL A 84 -10.65 -7.74 15.90
CA VAL A 84 -9.93 -6.52 16.24
C VAL A 84 -9.95 -5.50 15.09
N PRO A 85 -9.79 -4.18 15.36
CA PRO A 85 -9.76 -3.14 14.33
C PRO A 85 -8.60 -3.28 13.34
N VAL A 86 -8.86 -3.93 12.22
CA VAL A 86 -7.90 -4.13 11.12
C VAL A 86 -8.53 -3.80 9.77
N HIS A 87 -7.68 -3.35 8.85
CA HIS A 87 -8.02 -3.26 7.43
C HIS A 87 -6.81 -3.57 6.55
N LEU A 88 -7.09 -3.89 5.29
CA LEU A 88 -6.10 -4.23 4.28
C LEU A 88 -6.21 -3.23 3.12
N VAL A 89 -5.09 -2.63 2.73
CA VAL A 89 -5.02 -1.73 1.57
C VAL A 89 -4.03 -2.24 0.53
N CYS A 90 -4.15 -1.76 -0.71
CA CYS A 90 -3.06 -1.86 -1.68
C CYS A 90 -1.89 -1.00 -1.21
N ASP A 91 -0.71 -1.59 -1.03
CA ASP A 91 0.47 -0.90 -0.49
C ASP A 91 0.84 0.35 -1.31
N LEU A 92 0.73 0.28 -2.64
CA LEU A 92 1.12 1.38 -3.53
C LEU A 92 0.06 2.49 -3.64
N THR A 93 -1.22 2.15 -3.60
CA THR A 93 -2.32 3.09 -3.95
C THR A 93 -3.21 3.45 -2.79
N HIS A 94 -3.01 2.82 -1.63
CA HIS A 94 -3.84 2.96 -0.43
C HIS A 94 -5.31 2.62 -0.68
N ARG A 95 -5.56 1.84 -1.74
CA ARG A 95 -6.91 1.39 -2.12
C ARG A 95 -7.39 0.35 -1.12
N LEU A 96 -8.52 0.58 -0.46
CA LEU A 96 -9.09 -0.37 0.50
C LEU A 96 -9.45 -1.70 -0.20
N LEU A 97 -8.96 -2.82 0.34
CA LEU A 97 -9.17 -4.17 -0.18
C LEU A 97 -10.10 -4.98 0.73
N ALA A 98 -9.92 -4.89 2.05
CA ALA A 98 -10.78 -5.53 3.05
C ALA A 98 -10.75 -4.74 4.36
N MET A 99 -11.78 -4.92 5.19
CA MET A 99 -11.94 -4.25 6.46
C MET A 99 -12.74 -5.13 7.42
N SER A 100 -12.31 -5.14 8.68
CA SER A 100 -13.01 -5.79 9.80
C SER A 100 -14.19 -4.96 10.31
N ALA A 101 -15.19 -5.62 10.90
CA ALA A 101 -16.34 -4.93 11.49
C ALA A 101 -15.96 -3.92 12.60
N PRO A 102 -15.04 -4.24 13.54
CA PRO A 102 -14.62 -3.28 14.57
C PRO A 102 -14.01 -2.00 13.97
N ARG A 103 -13.15 -2.13 12.93
CA ARG A 103 -12.59 -0.96 12.23
C ARG A 103 -13.67 -0.14 11.53
N ALA A 104 -14.65 -0.81 10.93
CA ALA A 104 -15.76 -0.12 10.26
C ALA A 104 -16.62 0.71 11.21
N CYS A 105 -16.78 0.28 12.47
CA CYS A 105 -17.54 1.03 13.48
C CYS A 105 -16.94 2.40 13.84
N GLU A 106 -15.65 2.60 13.58
CA GLU A 106 -14.98 3.90 13.77
C GLU A 106 -15.26 4.89 12.62
N TRP A 107 -15.81 4.40 11.51
CA TRP A 107 -16.05 5.18 10.30
C TRP A 107 -17.53 5.57 10.22
N ARG A 108 -17.79 6.81 9.80
CA ARG A 108 -19.15 7.39 9.82
C ARG A 108 -19.97 6.99 8.60
N ALA A 109 -19.30 6.75 7.47
CA ALA A 109 -19.94 6.28 6.23
C ALA A 109 -19.84 4.74 6.09
N PRO A 110 -20.76 4.10 5.34
CA PRO A 110 -20.73 2.66 5.13
C PRO A 110 -19.47 2.21 4.37
N VAL A 111 -18.93 1.04 4.71
CA VAL A 111 -17.70 0.47 4.13
C VAL A 111 -17.73 0.42 2.60
N SER A 112 -18.91 0.21 2.00
CA SER A 112 -19.12 0.20 0.55
C SER A 112 -18.70 1.50 -0.15
N GLU A 113 -18.73 2.64 0.56
CA GLU A 113 -18.29 3.92 0.02
C GLU A 113 -16.77 4.06 -0.06
N PHE A 114 -16.03 3.22 0.67
CA PHE A 114 -14.58 3.22 0.72
C PHE A 114 -13.95 2.03 0.00
N LEU A 115 -14.66 0.90 -0.07
CA LEU A 115 -14.15 -0.33 -0.66
C LEU A 115 -13.70 -0.07 -2.11
N ASN A 116 -12.51 -0.58 -2.46
CA ASN A 116 -11.88 -0.36 -3.75
C ASN A 116 -11.57 1.11 -4.10
N ARG A 117 -11.58 2.04 -3.13
CA ARG A 117 -11.17 3.44 -3.31
C ARG A 117 -9.90 3.77 -2.53
N PRO A 118 -9.04 4.69 -3.02
CA PRO A 118 -7.90 5.19 -2.27
C PRO A 118 -8.33 5.90 -0.99
N LEU A 119 -7.68 5.57 0.13
CA LEU A 119 -7.93 6.22 1.42
C LEU A 119 -7.04 7.44 1.66
N TRP A 120 -6.10 7.75 0.75
CA TRP A 120 -5.08 8.77 0.95
C TRP A 120 -5.58 10.21 1.14
N ARG A 121 -6.82 10.49 0.73
CA ARG A 121 -7.49 11.76 1.06
C ARG A 121 -7.65 11.97 2.57
N PHE A 122 -7.71 10.87 3.31
CA PHE A 122 -7.73 10.81 4.77
C PHE A 122 -6.32 10.60 5.34
N ALA A 123 -5.23 10.74 4.60
CA ALA A 123 -3.91 10.64 5.23
C ALA A 123 -3.66 11.88 6.11
N SER A 124 -3.58 11.67 7.43
CA SER A 124 -3.15 12.67 8.43
C SER A 124 -1.69 13.10 8.18
N GLU A 125 -1.21 14.14 8.85
CA GLU A 125 0.20 14.55 8.77
C GLU A 125 1.13 13.44 9.25
N GLY A 126 0.80 12.77 10.36
CA GLY A 126 1.58 11.63 10.87
C GLY A 126 1.64 10.48 9.86
N ILE A 127 0.52 10.15 9.22
CA ILE A 127 0.46 9.13 8.15
C ILE A 127 1.34 9.56 6.96
N ARG A 128 1.22 10.80 6.51
CA ARG A 128 2.01 11.32 5.39
C ARG A 128 3.50 11.30 5.71
N ALA A 129 3.90 11.74 6.89
CA ALA A 129 5.30 11.78 7.32
C ALA A 129 5.90 10.38 7.37
N THR A 130 5.20 9.41 7.95
CA THR A 130 5.66 8.01 7.95
C THR A 130 5.73 7.44 6.54
N GLU A 131 4.75 7.71 5.68
CA GLU A 131 4.75 7.20 4.30
C GLU A 131 6.01 7.63 3.52
N HIS A 132 6.48 8.86 3.73
CA HIS A 132 7.71 9.36 3.09
C HIS A 132 8.97 8.66 3.60
N ARG A 133 8.94 8.07 4.79
CA ARG A 133 10.07 7.45 5.48
C ARG A 133 10.06 5.92 5.44
N LEU A 134 9.07 5.30 4.79
CA LEU A 134 8.97 3.84 4.69
C LEU A 134 10.25 3.18 4.18
N ALA A 135 10.92 3.80 3.21
CA ALA A 135 12.19 3.30 2.69
C ALA A 135 13.29 3.29 3.78
N ASP A 136 13.36 4.33 4.61
CA ASP A 136 14.32 4.44 5.71
C ASP A 136 14.11 3.35 6.77
N TYR A 137 12.88 2.84 6.87
CA TYR A 137 12.50 1.76 7.78
C TYR A 137 12.55 0.36 7.15
N GLY A 138 13.11 0.23 5.94
CA GLY A 138 13.26 -1.08 5.28
C GLY A 138 11.95 -1.66 4.73
N TRP A 139 10.89 -0.86 4.55
CA TRP A 139 9.57 -1.33 4.09
C TRP A 139 9.60 -2.10 2.76
N PHE A 140 10.57 -1.79 1.90
CA PHE A 140 10.69 -2.41 0.57
C PHE A 140 11.64 -3.61 0.53
N GLU A 141 12.30 -3.94 1.64
CA GLU A 141 13.25 -5.03 1.74
C GLU A 141 12.56 -6.42 1.75
N PRO A 142 13.31 -7.51 1.47
CA PRO A 142 12.73 -8.85 1.44
C PRO A 142 12.08 -9.30 2.75
N ASP A 143 12.67 -8.90 3.86
CA ASP A 143 12.30 -9.14 5.25
C ASP A 143 11.77 -7.84 5.90
N ALA A 144 10.98 -7.07 5.15
CA ALA A 144 10.43 -5.81 5.60
C ALA A 144 9.81 -5.93 7.01
N PRO A 145 10.27 -5.14 7.99
CA PRO A 145 9.78 -5.21 9.34
C PRO A 145 8.35 -4.67 9.43
N ASP A 146 7.68 -4.98 10.53
CA ASP A 146 6.53 -4.19 10.95
C ASP A 146 6.99 -2.76 11.26
N ILE A 147 6.24 -1.78 10.79
CA ILE A 147 6.47 -0.37 11.12
C ILE A 147 5.35 0.07 12.06
N VAL A 148 5.74 0.57 13.23
CA VAL A 148 4.83 1.06 14.26
C VAL A 148 4.99 2.56 14.39
N TYR A 149 3.88 3.30 14.34
CA TYR A 149 3.89 4.76 14.46
C TYR A 149 2.58 5.28 15.04
N ARG A 150 2.60 6.51 15.56
CA ARG A 150 1.41 7.17 16.11
C ARG A 150 0.68 7.96 15.03
N THR A 151 -0.64 7.87 15.02
CA THR A 151 -1.53 8.80 14.33
C THR A 151 -2.04 9.84 15.31
N GLU A 152 -2.28 11.03 14.81
CA GLU A 152 -2.98 12.10 15.49
C GLU A 152 -4.50 12.02 15.25
N HIS A 153 -5.28 12.64 16.13
CA HIS A 153 -6.73 12.74 15.95
C HIS A 153 -7.07 13.72 14.81
N VAL A 154 -7.77 13.25 13.78
CA VAL A 154 -8.27 14.09 12.67
C VAL A 154 -9.70 13.71 12.31
N ASP A 155 -10.58 14.69 12.25
CA ASP A 155 -11.97 14.51 11.85
C ASP A 155 -12.20 14.87 10.38
N PHE A 156 -12.81 13.93 9.64
CA PHE A 156 -13.38 14.15 8.32
C PHE A 156 -14.90 13.94 8.38
N PRO A 157 -15.68 14.48 7.42
CA PRO A 157 -17.10 14.21 7.35
C PRO A 157 -17.42 12.70 7.31
N GLU A 158 -16.64 11.92 6.57
CA GLU A 158 -16.89 10.49 6.34
C GLU A 158 -16.23 9.55 7.38
N MET A 159 -15.18 9.99 8.08
CA MET A 159 -14.48 9.16 9.07
C MET A 159 -13.66 9.99 10.06
N THR A 160 -13.27 9.38 11.17
CA THR A 160 -12.30 9.92 12.11
C THR A 160 -11.05 9.06 12.10
N ILE A 161 -9.88 9.69 12.11
CA ILE A 161 -8.61 9.02 12.41
C ILE A 161 -8.38 9.24 13.89
N PRO A 162 -8.38 8.19 14.72
CA PRO A 162 -8.15 8.36 16.14
C PRO A 162 -6.68 8.66 16.43
N GLU A 163 -6.41 9.35 17.54
CA GLU A 163 -5.08 9.31 18.12
C GLU A 163 -4.79 7.89 18.63
N SER A 164 -3.88 7.18 17.97
CA SER A 164 -3.60 5.78 18.27
C SER A 164 -2.19 5.40 17.84
N THR A 165 -1.70 4.26 18.32
CA THR A 165 -0.50 3.62 17.77
C THR A 165 -0.95 2.58 16.76
N ILE A 166 -0.46 2.66 15.53
CA ILE A 166 -0.77 1.70 14.47
C ILE A 166 0.47 0.92 14.05
N ARG A 167 0.24 -0.35 13.72
CA ARG A 167 1.21 -1.26 13.15
C ARG A 167 0.83 -1.55 11.70
N ILE A 168 1.77 -1.31 10.80
CA ILE A 168 1.65 -1.69 9.40
C ILE A 168 2.57 -2.85 9.07
N SER A 169 2.03 -3.83 8.34
CA SER A 169 2.77 -5.01 7.86
C SER A 169 2.59 -5.15 6.36
N ARG A 170 3.70 -5.40 5.65
CA ARG A 170 3.68 -5.54 4.19
C ARG A 170 3.51 -6.99 3.81
N LEU A 171 2.47 -7.29 3.02
CA LEU A 171 2.10 -8.67 2.68
C LEU A 171 2.19 -8.89 1.16
N PRO A 172 2.97 -9.88 0.68
CA PRO A 172 2.88 -10.29 -0.71
C PRO A 172 1.56 -11.01 -0.96
N LEU A 173 0.89 -10.66 -2.05
CA LEU A 173 -0.21 -11.43 -2.64
C LEU A 173 0.36 -12.52 -3.54
N SER A 174 -0.51 -13.43 -3.98
CA SER A 174 -0.12 -14.61 -4.77
C SER A 174 0.53 -14.28 -6.11
N ASP A 175 0.29 -13.09 -6.65
CA ASP A 175 0.91 -12.56 -7.88
C ASP A 175 2.17 -11.70 -7.62
N GLY A 176 2.65 -11.70 -6.38
CA GLY A 176 3.80 -10.92 -5.92
C GLY A 176 3.57 -9.41 -5.84
N ARG A 177 2.35 -8.91 -6.05
CA ARG A 177 1.97 -7.53 -5.69
C ARG A 177 1.79 -7.43 -4.18
N PHE A 178 1.83 -6.21 -3.64
CA PHE A 178 1.83 -6.02 -2.20
C PHE A 178 0.53 -5.37 -1.70
N ALA A 179 -0.02 -5.99 -0.65
CA ALA A 179 -0.99 -5.39 0.23
C ALA A 179 -0.30 -4.90 1.51
N ARG A 180 -0.96 -4.02 2.24
CA ARG A 180 -0.54 -3.52 3.54
C ARG A 180 -1.66 -3.79 4.53
N LEU A 181 -1.35 -4.53 5.59
CA LEU A 181 -2.21 -4.75 6.73
C LEU A 181 -2.00 -3.60 7.70
N VAL A 182 -3.08 -2.96 8.14
CA VAL A 182 -3.05 -1.84 9.10
C VAL A 182 -3.88 -2.25 10.30
N ARG A 183 -3.24 -2.27 11.47
CA ARG A 183 -3.80 -2.71 12.74
C ARG A 183 -3.52 -1.69 13.82
N GLU A 184 -4.41 -1.59 14.79
CA GLU A 184 -4.03 -0.97 16.06
C GLU A 184 -2.98 -1.81 16.76
N GLU A 185 -2.00 -1.13 17.33
CA GLU A 185 -1.05 -1.72 18.25
C GLU A 185 -1.76 -1.94 19.58
N LEU A 186 -1.98 -3.21 19.94
CA LEU A 186 -2.52 -3.54 21.26
C LEU A 186 -1.45 -3.19 22.32
N PRO A 187 -1.82 -2.55 23.44
CA PRO A 187 -0.89 -2.34 24.53
C PRO A 187 -0.44 -3.69 25.10
N GLY A 188 0.83 -4.05 24.91
CA GLY A 188 1.49 -5.17 25.61
C GLY A 188 1.48 -6.52 24.91
N ALA A 189 2.02 -6.61 23.69
CA ALA A 189 2.50 -7.88 23.12
C ALA A 189 3.99 -8.08 23.39
#